data_AF-M4VCG3-F1
#
_entry.id   AF-M4VCG3-F1
#
_cell.length_a   1.000
_cell.length_b   1.000
_cell.length_c   1.000
_cell.angle_alpha   90.00
_cell.angle_beta   90.00
_cell.angle_gamma   90.00
#
_symmetry.space_group_name_H-M   'P 1'
#
loop_
_entity.id
_entity.type
_entity.pdbx_description
1 polymer ?
#
loop_
_entity_poly.entity_id
_entity_poly.type
_entity_poly.pdbx_seq_one_letter_code
_entity_poly.pdbx_strand_id
1 'polypeptide(L)'
;MPMLRSSSFFLSLAAVAVILFAAPAAQAQNPVELGVHGNWTAYRIDETGGKVCYMAAQPDKAEGKYNRRGEIFALITHRPAEGSRNVFSYIAGYEYKPGSDVTVTIDGQSFTLFSQDDTAWAPDAATDEKIATAIRKGSKMVVKGRSSFFFHHRYVHPEGIGRGA
;
A
#
# COMPACT_ATOMS: atom_id res chain seq x y z
N MET A 1 -47.20 -75.22 2.36
CA MET A 1 -45.86 -75.14 1.72
C MET A 1 -46.04 -74.49 0.35
N PRO A 2 -45.27 -73.48 -0.10
CA PRO A 2 -44.29 -72.62 0.58
C PRO A 2 -44.47 -71.09 0.35
N MET A 3 -43.89 -70.34 1.29
CA MET A 3 -43.07 -69.13 1.13
C MET A 3 -43.62 -67.81 0.54
N LEU A 4 -43.88 -66.92 1.51
CA LEU A 4 -43.57 -65.50 1.53
C LEU A 4 -42.18 -65.19 0.92
N ARG A 5 -42.08 -64.22 0.00
CA ARG A 5 -40.85 -63.44 -0.17
C ARG A 5 -41.16 -62.02 -0.67
N SER A 6 -41.00 -61.09 0.26
CA SER A 6 -40.95 -59.65 0.06
C SER A 6 -39.84 -59.27 -0.94
N SER A 7 -40.14 -58.34 -1.86
CA SER A 7 -39.12 -57.61 -2.61
C SER A 7 -39.56 -56.15 -2.78
N SER A 8 -39.17 -55.38 -1.76
CA SER A 8 -38.49 -54.10 -1.84
C SER A 8 -39.01 -53.03 -2.81
N PHE A 9 -39.63 -52.03 -2.19
CA PHE A 9 -39.64 -50.62 -2.61
C PHE A 9 -38.30 -50.21 -3.24
N PHE A 10 -38.33 -49.75 -4.49
CA PHE A 10 -37.26 -48.95 -5.08
C PHE A 10 -37.84 -47.61 -5.54
N LEU A 11 -38.07 -46.70 -4.60
CA LEU A 11 -38.11 -45.27 -4.89
C LEU A 11 -36.67 -44.83 -5.18
N SER A 12 -36.31 -44.73 -6.45
CA SER A 12 -35.04 -44.13 -6.89
C SER A 12 -35.11 -42.61 -6.75
N LEU A 13 -34.81 -42.10 -5.55
CA LEU A 13 -34.55 -40.69 -5.30
C LEU A 13 -33.07 -40.41 -5.57
N ALA A 14 -32.75 -39.92 -6.77
CA ALA A 14 -31.39 -39.48 -7.12
C ALA A 14 -31.05 -38.22 -6.31
N ALA A 15 -30.32 -38.40 -5.19
CA ALA A 15 -29.77 -37.31 -4.41
C ALA A 15 -28.56 -36.71 -5.14
N VAL A 16 -28.75 -35.54 -5.75
CA VAL A 16 -27.65 -34.71 -6.27
C VAL A 16 -26.93 -34.10 -5.06
N ALA A 17 -25.76 -34.66 -4.71
CA ALA A 17 -24.89 -34.10 -3.69
C ALA A 17 -24.21 -32.83 -4.23
N VAL A 18 -24.74 -31.66 -3.85
CA VAL A 18 -24.09 -30.36 -4.10
C VAL A 18 -22.91 -30.25 -3.14
N ILE A 19 -21.69 -30.48 -3.64
CA ILE A 19 -20.46 -30.20 -2.89
C ILE A 19 -20.23 -28.69 -2.96
N LEU A 20 -20.63 -28.00 -1.89
CA LEU A 20 -20.26 -26.59 -1.66
C LEU A 20 -18.75 -26.55 -1.35
N PHE A 21 -17.93 -26.20 -2.34
CA PHE A 21 -16.54 -25.81 -2.10
C PHE A 21 -16.53 -24.48 -1.32
N ALA A 22 -16.41 -24.56 0.00
CA ALA A 22 -16.06 -23.41 0.81
C ALA A 22 -14.60 -23.06 0.51
N ALA A 23 -14.37 -22.02 -0.31
CA ALA A 23 -13.04 -21.46 -0.47
C ALA A 23 -12.58 -20.90 0.89
N PRO A 24 -11.35 -21.17 1.34
CA PRO A 24 -10.84 -20.56 2.56
C PRO A 24 -10.80 -19.05 2.37
N ALA A 25 -11.52 -18.32 3.24
CA ALA A 25 -11.38 -16.88 3.32
C ALA A 25 -9.95 -16.57 3.79
N ALA A 26 -9.14 -15.95 2.94
CA ALA A 26 -7.85 -15.42 3.36
C ALA A 26 -8.11 -14.33 4.41
N GLN A 27 -7.92 -14.64 5.69
CA GLN A 27 -7.96 -13.63 6.74
C GLN A 27 -6.72 -12.75 6.61
N ALA A 28 -6.91 -11.49 6.23
CA ALA A 28 -5.87 -10.47 6.33
C ALA A 28 -5.46 -10.34 7.80
N GLN A 29 -4.20 -10.64 8.11
CA GLN A 29 -3.68 -10.53 9.47
C GLN A 29 -3.36 -9.07 9.77
N ASN A 30 -3.78 -8.58 10.94
CA ASN A 30 -3.38 -7.25 11.39
C ASN A 30 -1.88 -7.21 11.67
N PRO A 31 -1.18 -6.09 11.39
CA PRO A 31 0.21 -5.93 11.77
C PRO A 31 0.42 -6.11 13.28
N VAL A 32 1.44 -6.87 13.64
CA VAL A 32 1.91 -7.05 15.02
C VAL A 32 2.98 -6.00 15.29
N GLU A 33 2.74 -5.12 16.26
CA GLU A 33 3.75 -4.17 16.74
C GLU A 33 4.92 -4.91 17.40
N LEU A 34 6.14 -4.56 17.02
CA LEU A 34 7.39 -5.11 17.54
C LEU A 34 8.07 -4.16 18.53
N GLY A 35 7.76 -2.87 18.46
CA GLY A 35 8.25 -1.86 19.38
C GLY A 35 8.32 -0.45 18.78
N VAL A 36 8.49 0.53 19.67
CA VAL A 36 8.62 1.95 19.34
C VAL A 36 10.06 2.42 19.56
N HIS A 37 10.60 3.14 18.59
CA HIS A 37 11.98 3.60 18.53
C HIS A 37 12.03 5.06 18.09
N GLY A 38 11.94 5.98 19.07
CA GLY A 38 11.79 7.40 18.78
C GLY A 38 10.47 7.66 18.04
N ASN A 39 10.55 8.28 16.87
CA ASN A 39 9.37 8.58 16.03
C ASN A 39 8.94 7.41 15.15
N TRP A 40 9.65 6.27 15.19
CA TRP A 40 9.36 5.10 14.39
C TRP A 40 8.69 4.01 15.21
N THR A 41 7.68 3.35 14.64
CA THR A 41 7.13 2.11 15.20
C THR A 41 7.40 0.97 14.24
N ALA A 42 7.94 -0.14 14.77
CA ALA A 42 8.25 -1.33 14.02
C ALA A 42 7.08 -2.32 14.07
N TYR A 43 6.80 -2.96 12.95
CA TYR A 43 5.70 -3.89 12.77
C TYR A 43 6.15 -5.14 12.00
N ARG A 44 5.40 -6.21 12.20
CA ARG A 44 5.49 -7.45 11.43
C ARG A 44 4.11 -7.86 10.97
N ILE A 45 3.99 -8.21 9.69
CA ILE A 45 2.81 -8.86 9.14
C ILE A 45 3.23 -10.15 8.44
N ASP A 46 2.46 -11.22 8.60
CA ASP A 46 2.67 -12.44 7.83
C ASP A 46 1.70 -12.42 6.64
N GLU A 47 2.26 -12.30 5.43
CA GLU A 47 1.52 -12.37 4.16
C GLU A 47 1.69 -13.77 3.55
N THR A 48 0.85 -14.14 2.57
CA THR A 48 0.98 -15.42 1.85
C THR A 48 2.39 -15.61 1.23
N GLY A 49 3.04 -14.51 0.83
CA GLY A 49 4.41 -14.49 0.28
C GLY A 49 5.53 -14.57 1.32
N GLY A 50 5.19 -14.65 2.61
CA GLY A 50 6.13 -14.69 3.71
C GLY A 50 6.01 -13.49 4.65
N LYS A 51 6.96 -13.40 5.58
CA LYS A 51 7.01 -12.34 6.58
C LYS A 51 7.41 -11.02 5.95
N VAL A 52 6.69 -9.95 6.28
CA VAL A 52 7.07 -8.57 5.99
C VAL A 52 7.29 -7.84 7.30
N CYS A 53 8.47 -7.23 7.45
CA CYS A 53 8.79 -6.38 8.59
C CYS A 53 8.97 -4.96 8.09
N TYR A 54 8.31 -3.99 8.71
CA TYR A 54 8.46 -2.60 8.33
C TYR A 54 8.47 -1.71 9.55
N MET A 55 9.10 -0.54 9.44
CA MET A 55 8.93 0.54 10.40
C MET A 55 8.23 1.71 9.71
N ALA A 56 7.35 2.37 10.44
CA ALA A 56 6.61 3.54 9.96
C ALA A 56 6.79 4.73 10.89
N ALA A 57 6.89 5.92 10.31
CA ALA A 57 6.90 7.19 11.03
C ALA A 57 5.95 8.19 10.37
N GLN A 58 5.17 8.89 11.19
CA GLN A 58 4.38 10.04 10.76
C GLN A 58 5.22 11.31 10.89
N PRO A 59 5.01 12.33 10.03
CA PRO A 59 5.74 13.58 10.15
C PRO A 59 5.23 14.42 11.33
N ASP A 60 6.14 15.11 12.01
CA ASP A 60 5.77 16.08 13.08
C ASP A 60 4.96 17.26 12.52
N LYS A 61 5.16 17.60 11.24
CA LYS A 61 4.50 18.69 10.55
C LYS A 61 4.16 18.32 9.12
N ALA A 62 2.97 18.71 8.69
CA ALA A 62 2.48 18.55 7.33
C ALA A 62 2.02 19.90 6.79
N GLU A 63 2.72 20.45 5.80
CA GLU A 63 2.46 21.78 5.25
C GLU A 63 2.01 21.71 3.78
N GLY A 64 1.15 22.64 3.37
CA GLY A 64 0.64 22.76 2.00
C GLY A 64 -0.84 23.15 1.98
N LYS A 65 -1.35 23.49 0.78
CA LYS A 65 -2.78 23.80 0.58
C LYS A 65 -3.51 22.53 0.17
N TYR A 66 -4.23 21.93 1.11
CA TYR A 66 -5.00 20.71 0.90
C TYR A 66 -6.45 20.90 1.35
N ASN A 67 -7.41 20.51 0.52
CA ASN A 67 -8.82 20.45 0.93
C ASN A 67 -9.08 19.19 1.80
N ARG A 68 -8.42 18.09 1.46
CA ARG A 68 -8.36 16.84 2.21
C ARG A 68 -6.98 16.22 1.99
N ARG A 69 -6.43 15.62 3.03
CA ARG A 69 -5.17 14.85 3.00
C ARG A 69 -5.35 13.62 3.88
N GLY A 70 -5.02 12.46 3.34
CA GLY A 70 -4.96 11.19 4.06
C GLY A 70 -3.76 11.11 5.00
N GLU A 71 -3.55 9.92 5.54
CA GLU A 71 -2.40 9.66 6.40
C GLU A 71 -1.07 9.75 5.64
N ILE A 72 -0.02 10.12 6.36
CA ILE A 72 1.31 10.36 5.81
C ILE A 72 2.27 9.45 6.54
N PHE A 73 3.05 8.66 5.81
CA PHE A 73 4.01 7.74 6.41
C PHE A 73 5.31 7.72 5.62
N ALA A 74 6.43 7.82 6.33
CA ALA A 74 7.69 7.28 5.85
C ALA A 74 7.77 5.81 6.28
N LEU A 75 8.16 4.92 5.37
CA LEU A 75 8.33 3.50 5.65
C LEU A 75 9.73 3.01 5.27
N ILE A 76 10.26 2.07 6.06
CA ILE A 76 11.39 1.23 5.68
C ILE A 76 10.95 -0.23 5.81
N THR A 77 10.99 -0.97 4.70
CA THR A 77 10.44 -2.33 4.61
C THR A 77 11.52 -3.37 4.32
N HIS A 78 11.37 -4.53 4.95
CA HIS A 78 12.13 -5.74 4.70
C HIS A 78 11.18 -6.87 4.31
N ARG A 79 11.48 -7.54 3.20
CA ARG A 79 10.79 -8.74 2.71
C ARG A 79 11.82 -9.87 2.58
N PRO A 80 12.15 -10.59 3.69
CA PRO A 80 13.19 -11.61 3.68
C PRO A 80 12.98 -12.73 2.65
N ALA A 81 11.73 -13.10 2.37
CA ALA A 81 11.41 -14.11 1.35
C ALA A 81 11.81 -13.69 -0.07
N GLU A 82 11.85 -12.38 -0.34
CA GLU A 82 12.25 -11.79 -1.62
C GLU A 82 13.72 -11.33 -1.61
N GLY A 83 14.44 -11.49 -0.48
CA GLY A 83 15.79 -10.94 -0.30
C GLY A 83 15.84 -9.40 -0.24
N SER A 84 14.69 -8.74 -0.21
CA SER A 84 14.58 -7.27 -0.23
C SER A 84 14.71 -6.69 1.17
N ARG A 85 15.55 -5.66 1.31
CA ARG A 85 15.85 -5.00 2.60
C ARG A 85 15.97 -3.50 2.41
N ASN A 86 15.62 -2.76 3.47
CA ASN A 86 15.77 -1.31 3.56
C ASN A 86 14.98 -0.51 2.52
N VAL A 87 13.95 -1.10 1.90
CA VAL A 87 13.14 -0.43 0.88
C VAL A 87 12.44 0.76 1.51
N PHE A 88 12.81 1.96 1.10
CA PHE A 88 12.22 3.20 1.56
C PHE A 88 11.06 3.59 0.67
N SER A 89 9.94 3.95 1.30
CA SER A 89 8.83 4.59 0.62
C SER A 89 8.23 5.71 1.45
N TYR A 90 7.57 6.63 0.77
CA TYR A 90 6.87 7.73 1.41
C TYR A 90 5.46 7.88 0.86
N ILE A 91 4.47 7.67 1.71
CA ILE A 91 3.05 7.88 1.41
C ILE A 91 2.71 9.32 1.77
N ALA A 92 2.25 10.11 0.80
CA ALA A 92 1.99 11.53 0.98
C ALA A 92 0.59 11.84 1.52
N GLY A 93 -0.35 10.90 1.48
CA GLY A 93 -1.76 11.14 1.79
C GLY A 93 -2.47 12.00 0.74
N TYR A 94 -1.87 12.17 -0.43
CA TYR A 94 -2.49 12.77 -1.62
C TYR A 94 -1.85 12.17 -2.86
N GLU A 95 -2.57 12.20 -3.97
CA GLU A 95 -2.01 11.75 -5.26
C GLU A 95 -0.97 12.75 -5.78
N TYR A 96 0.24 12.27 -6.02
CA TYR A 96 1.31 13.03 -6.66
C TYR A 96 0.92 13.42 -8.08
N LYS A 97 1.49 14.51 -8.58
CA LYS A 97 1.39 14.85 -9.99
C LYS A 97 2.09 13.74 -10.79
N PRO A 98 1.44 13.14 -11.81
CA PRO A 98 2.09 12.17 -12.69
C PRO A 98 3.40 12.72 -13.28
N GLY A 99 4.44 11.90 -13.21
CA GLY A 99 5.78 12.23 -13.70
C GLY A 99 6.50 13.32 -12.89
N SER A 100 6.06 13.60 -11.65
CA SER A 100 6.82 14.46 -10.74
C SER A 100 7.71 13.65 -9.82
N ASP A 101 8.90 14.17 -9.57
CA ASP A 101 9.80 13.61 -8.58
C ASP A 101 9.47 14.11 -7.17
N VAL A 102 9.92 13.35 -6.19
CA VAL A 102 9.85 13.68 -4.77
C VAL A 102 11.26 13.83 -4.23
N THR A 103 11.53 14.92 -3.53
CA THR A 103 12.82 15.14 -2.87
C THR A 103 12.71 14.79 -1.40
N VAL A 104 13.57 13.88 -0.94
CA VAL A 104 13.77 13.55 0.47
C VAL A 104 15.11 14.15 0.90
N THR A 105 15.11 15.00 1.91
CA THR A 105 16.32 15.56 2.51
C THR A 105 16.46 15.09 3.95
N ILE A 106 17.56 14.44 4.28
CA ILE A 106 17.88 13.97 5.64
C ILE A 106 19.18 14.64 6.08
N ASP A 107 19.12 15.51 7.08
CA ASP A 107 20.26 16.28 7.60
C ASP A 107 21.17 16.88 6.51
N GLY A 108 20.55 17.41 5.44
CA GLY A 108 21.23 18.04 4.31
C GLY A 108 21.57 17.11 3.14
N GLN A 109 21.54 15.79 3.33
CA GLN A 109 21.67 14.82 2.23
C GLN A 109 20.36 14.74 1.46
N SER A 110 20.38 14.95 0.14
CA SER A 110 19.18 14.96 -0.69
C SER A 110 19.12 13.76 -1.63
N PHE A 111 17.93 13.17 -1.74
CA PHE A 111 17.62 12.02 -2.58
C PHE A 111 16.39 12.33 -3.44
N THR A 112 16.44 11.93 -4.70
CA THR A 112 15.32 12.05 -5.64
C THR A 112 14.63 10.71 -5.78
N LEU A 113 13.33 10.70 -5.54
CA LEU A 113 12.45 9.54 -5.60
C LEU A 113 11.49 9.71 -6.77
N PHE A 114 11.10 8.60 -7.39
CA PHE A 114 9.99 8.59 -8.34
C PHE A 114 8.68 8.43 -7.59
N SER A 115 7.59 8.99 -8.13
CA SER A 115 6.25 8.87 -7.55
C SER A 115 5.30 8.10 -8.45
N GLN A 116 4.38 7.37 -7.82
CA GLN A 116 3.22 6.77 -8.46
C GLN A 116 2.07 6.81 -7.46
N ASP A 117 0.90 7.25 -7.94
CA ASP A 117 -0.28 7.52 -7.13
C ASP A 117 0.06 8.40 -5.92
N ASP A 118 -0.12 7.94 -4.69
CA ASP A 118 0.15 8.70 -3.47
C ASP A 118 1.51 8.38 -2.82
N THR A 119 2.31 7.52 -3.44
CA THR A 119 3.52 6.97 -2.84
C THR A 119 4.76 7.29 -3.69
N ALA A 120 5.89 7.47 -3.03
CA ALA A 120 7.18 7.70 -3.65
C ALA A 120 8.21 6.67 -3.18
N TRP A 121 9.10 6.25 -4.09
CA TRP A 121 10.11 5.21 -3.84
C TRP A 121 11.48 5.63 -4.34
N ALA A 122 12.52 5.09 -3.71
CA ALA A 122 13.87 5.22 -4.21
C ALA A 122 13.99 4.54 -5.59
N PRO A 123 14.83 5.07 -6.50
CA PRO A 123 14.99 4.51 -7.85
C PRO A 123 15.65 3.12 -7.86
N ASP A 124 16.38 2.77 -6.80
CA ASP A 124 17.13 1.52 -6.69
C ASP A 124 17.49 1.18 -5.23
N ALA A 125 17.88 -0.08 -5.02
CA ALA A 125 18.26 -0.61 -3.70
C ALA A 125 19.51 0.07 -3.11
N ALA A 126 20.39 0.64 -3.93
CA ALA A 126 21.56 1.35 -3.44
C ALA A 126 21.17 2.71 -2.83
N THR A 127 20.15 3.35 -3.40
CA THR A 127 19.57 4.59 -2.89
C THR A 127 18.74 4.33 -1.64
N ASP A 128 17.98 3.24 -1.61
CA ASP A 128 17.31 2.74 -0.39
C ASP A 128 18.29 2.59 0.77
N GLU A 129 19.41 1.89 0.57
CA GLU A 129 20.42 1.68 1.62
C GLU A 129 21.02 3.00 2.12
N LYS A 130 21.27 3.95 1.22
CA LYS A 130 21.76 5.29 1.58
C LYS A 130 20.73 6.06 2.40
N ILE A 131 19.45 6.02 2.01
CA ILE A 131 18.36 6.66 2.75
C ILE A 131 18.22 6.02 4.13
N ALA A 132 18.12 4.69 4.23
CA ALA A 132 17.99 3.98 5.50
C ALA A 132 19.19 4.25 6.43
N THR A 133 20.41 4.32 5.88
CA THR A 133 21.60 4.69 6.64
C THR A 133 21.57 6.14 7.10
N ALA A 134 21.11 7.08 6.26
CA ALA A 134 20.95 8.47 6.63
C ALA A 134 19.89 8.63 7.73
N ILE A 135 18.75 7.94 7.64
CA ILE A 135 17.71 7.92 8.68
C ILE A 135 18.26 7.39 10.00
N ARG A 136 19.01 6.28 9.97
CA ARG A 136 19.58 5.66 11.17
C ARG A 136 20.58 6.58 11.90
N LYS A 137 21.28 7.44 11.17
CA LYS A 137 22.27 8.39 11.73
C LYS A 137 21.69 9.76 12.01
N GLY A 138 20.57 10.08 11.37
CA GLY A 138 20.04 11.42 11.29
C GLY A 138 18.95 11.70 12.30
N SER A 139 18.55 12.96 12.34
CA SER A 139 17.54 13.48 13.28
C SER A 139 16.39 14.18 12.58
N LYS A 140 16.60 14.69 11.36
CA LYS A 140 15.60 15.47 10.63
C LYS A 140 15.45 15.00 9.19
N MET A 141 14.22 14.69 8.82
CA MET A 141 13.80 14.41 7.45
C MET A 141 12.83 15.48 6.97
N VAL A 142 13.00 15.94 5.73
CA VAL A 142 12.06 16.81 5.03
C VAL A 142 11.73 16.18 3.68
N VAL A 143 10.44 15.97 3.41
CA VAL A 143 9.98 15.41 2.14
C VAL A 143 9.16 16.47 1.39
N LYS A 144 9.50 16.70 0.13
CA LYS A 144 8.84 17.65 -0.75
C LYS A 144 8.38 16.95 -2.02
N GLY A 145 7.10 17.07 -2.33
CA GLY A 145 6.54 16.59 -3.58
C GLY A 145 5.40 17.47 -4.06
N ARG A 146 4.90 17.21 -5.27
CA ARG A 146 3.87 18.02 -5.92
C ARG A 146 2.57 17.21 -6.05
N SER A 147 1.44 17.79 -5.63
CA SER A 147 0.13 17.14 -5.76
C SER A 147 -0.47 17.29 -7.16
N SER A 148 -1.35 16.34 -7.52
CA SER A 148 -2.14 16.37 -8.76
C SER A 148 -3.21 17.47 -8.76
N PHE A 149 -3.72 17.86 -7.58
CA PHE A 149 -4.77 18.88 -7.42
C PHE A 149 -4.39 20.25 -8.03
N PHE A 150 -3.10 20.60 -8.05
CA PHE A 150 -2.64 21.82 -8.72
C PHE A 150 -3.01 21.85 -10.22
N PHE A 151 -3.20 20.69 -10.87
CA PHE A 151 -3.48 20.59 -12.30
C PHE A 151 -4.97 20.62 -12.68
N HIS A 152 -5.88 20.45 -11.71
CA HIS A 152 -7.32 20.43 -11.96
C HIS A 152 -7.98 21.82 -11.94
N HIS A 153 -7.24 22.87 -11.59
CA HIS A 153 -7.69 24.26 -11.76
C HIS A 153 -7.29 24.87 -13.11
N ARG A 154 -6.99 24.06 -14.14
CA ARG A 154 -7.09 24.57 -15.51
C ARG A 154 -8.57 24.75 -15.84
N TYR A 155 -9.01 26.00 -15.83
CA TYR A 155 -10.27 26.46 -16.40
C TYR A 155 -10.56 25.72 -17.71
N VAL A 156 -11.58 24.88 -17.73
CA VAL A 156 -12.25 24.53 -18.98
C VAL A 156 -13.05 25.79 -19.33
N HIS A 157 -12.50 26.63 -20.21
CA HIS A 157 -13.34 27.62 -20.88
C HIS A 157 -14.41 26.84 -21.65
N PRO A 158 -15.72 27.12 -21.48
CA PRO A 158 -16.71 26.62 -22.40
C PRO A 158 -16.55 27.38 -23.72
N GLU A 159 -15.71 26.87 -24.62
CA GLU A 159 -15.84 27.21 -26.03
C GLU A 159 -17.12 26.52 -26.56
N GLY A 160 -18.04 27.33 -27.07
CA GLY A 160 -19.04 26.86 -28.02
C GLY A 160 -20.50 27.17 -27.72
N ILE A 161 -20.86 28.43 -27.48
CA ILE A 161 -22.20 28.91 -27.89
C ILE A 161 -22.09 29.46 -29.31
N GLY A 162 -22.62 28.69 -30.26
CA GLY A 162 -23.49 29.18 -31.33
C GLY A 162 -22.90 29.88 -32.55
N ARG A 163 -22.95 29.20 -33.70
CA ARG A 163 -23.57 29.72 -34.94
C ARG A 163 -24.25 28.57 -35.70
N GLY A 164 -25.52 28.33 -35.38
CA GLY A 164 -26.45 27.64 -36.26
C GLY A 164 -27.16 28.69 -37.12
N ALA A 165 -27.35 28.34 -38.39
CA ALA A 165 -27.97 29.13 -39.46
C ALA A 165 -29.40 29.58 -39.16
#